data_AF-A0A7S2P329-F1
#
_entry.id   AF-A0A7S2P329-F1
#
_cell.length_a   1.000
_cell.length_b   1.000
_cell.length_c   1.000
_cell.angle_alpha   90.00
_cell.angle_beta   90.00
_cell.angle_gamma   90.00
#
_symmetry.space_group_name_H-M   'P 1'
#
loop_
_entity.id
_entity.type
_entity.pdbx_description
1 polymer ?
#
loop_
_entity_poly.entity_id
_entity_poly.type
_entity_poly.pdbx_seq_one_letter_code
_entity_poly.pdbx_strand_id
1 'polypeptide(L)'
;STSSSSSVISNTQLYDPSMKNQLTNWEENGVRVMLDSLRRFSNDRYLQAMGCWAMVNAALYPSLKSGLTRLGGVYAVTNAMMLHPNAEAVQFRGLFALINLVIPERDSNNERSGSSIHSHVYQIARLTILAMKNFHTNKSILNRGCLVLRNLSLTPSFVKILGRTPGCVDMLLHCRQICPRDALVQRSARTIMVMIQRATEKEQLTTMKNNAHDRHSFTLTQPFPVPSREAVDRSTSTTPTLSLGESQQKR
;
A
#
# COMPACT_ATOMS: atom_id res chain seq x y z
N SER A 1 -39.49 40.51 -47.16
CA SER A 1 -38.90 39.15 -47.03
C SER A 1 -37.53 39.29 -46.41
N THR A 2 -37.46 38.94 -45.12
CA THR A 2 -36.32 38.35 -44.39
C THR A 2 -34.89 38.58 -44.91
N SER A 3 -34.12 39.40 -44.18
CA SER A 3 -32.68 39.22 -44.06
C SER A 3 -32.35 39.01 -42.58
N SER A 4 -32.49 37.77 -42.12
CA SER A 4 -32.11 37.34 -40.77
C SER A 4 -30.59 37.19 -40.72
N SER A 5 -29.92 38.16 -40.10
CA SER A 5 -28.51 38.05 -39.72
C SER A 5 -28.38 36.99 -38.63
N SER A 6 -27.92 35.79 -39.01
CA SER A 6 -27.53 34.73 -38.09
C SER A 6 -26.19 35.11 -37.44
N SER A 7 -26.22 35.78 -36.29
CA SER A 7 -25.05 35.89 -35.42
C SER A 7 -24.83 34.54 -34.74
N VAL A 8 -23.82 33.82 -35.24
CA VAL A 8 -23.25 32.64 -34.59
C VAL A 8 -22.74 33.08 -33.21
N ILE A 9 -23.44 32.70 -32.14
CA ILE A 9 -22.95 32.88 -30.78
C ILE A 9 -21.84 31.86 -30.58
N SER A 10 -20.60 32.32 -30.73
CA SER A 10 -19.40 31.56 -30.42
C SER A 10 -19.42 31.14 -28.94
N ASN A 11 -19.38 29.83 -28.70
CA ASN A 11 -19.43 29.16 -27.39
C ASN A 11 -18.21 29.41 -26.47
N THR A 12 -17.57 30.58 -26.54
CA THR A 12 -16.22 30.78 -25.98
C THR A 12 -16.11 31.95 -24.98
N GLN A 13 -17.21 32.50 -24.46
CA GLN A 13 -17.15 33.67 -23.56
C GLN A 13 -17.97 33.60 -22.26
N LEU A 14 -18.05 32.43 -21.62
CA LEU A 14 -18.50 32.34 -20.20
C LEU A 14 -17.63 31.35 -19.43
N TYR A 15 -16.33 31.62 -19.33
CA TYR A 15 -15.48 30.98 -18.31
C TYR A 15 -15.29 31.99 -17.17
N ASP A 16 -16.24 32.00 -16.23
CA ASP A 16 -16.09 32.73 -14.99
C ASP A 16 -15.35 31.84 -13.97
N PRO A 17 -14.13 32.21 -13.53
CA PRO A 17 -13.40 31.50 -12.47
C PRO A 17 -14.20 31.36 -11.16
N SER A 18 -15.14 32.26 -10.89
CA SER A 18 -16.04 32.20 -9.73
C SER A 18 -16.97 30.98 -9.80
N MET A 19 -17.49 30.66 -10.98
CA MET A 19 -18.34 29.48 -11.19
C MET A 19 -17.55 28.19 -10.98
N LYS A 20 -16.29 28.12 -11.42
CA LYS A 20 -15.43 26.95 -11.18
C LYS A 20 -15.12 26.75 -9.70
N ASN A 21 -14.89 27.83 -8.95
CA ASN A 21 -14.65 27.77 -7.51
C ASN A 21 -15.91 27.35 -6.74
N GLN A 22 -17.07 27.88 -7.11
CA GLN A 22 -18.36 27.42 -6.58
C GLN A 22 -18.63 25.97 -6.96
N LEU A 23 -18.25 25.55 -8.18
CA LEU A 23 -18.45 24.19 -8.66
C LEU A 23 -17.67 23.18 -7.79
N THR A 24 -16.40 23.50 -7.56
CA THR A 24 -15.49 22.70 -6.76
C THR A 24 -15.95 22.60 -5.29
N ASN A 25 -16.60 23.65 -4.77
CA ASN A 25 -17.11 23.68 -3.38
C ASN A 25 -18.31 22.73 -3.18
N TRP A 26 -19.28 22.71 -4.11
CA TRP A 26 -20.43 21.79 -3.97
C TRP A 26 -20.04 20.33 -4.19
N GLU A 27 -19.11 20.07 -5.12
CA GLU A 27 -18.57 18.72 -5.36
C GLU A 27 -17.89 18.18 -4.09
N GLU A 28 -17.05 18.99 -3.46
CA GLU A 28 -16.37 18.60 -2.22
C GLU A 28 -17.36 18.42 -1.07
N ASN A 29 -18.35 19.31 -0.92
CA ASN A 29 -19.40 19.17 0.09
C ASN A 29 -20.24 17.91 -0.13
N GLY A 30 -20.57 17.57 -1.38
CA GLY A 30 -21.27 16.33 -1.73
C GLY A 30 -20.47 15.09 -1.31
N VAL A 31 -19.16 15.08 -1.55
CA VAL A 31 -18.28 14.01 -1.07
C VAL A 31 -18.25 13.96 0.45
N ARG A 32 -18.13 15.10 1.15
CA ARG A 32 -18.14 15.15 2.62
C ARG A 32 -19.42 14.58 3.22
N VAL A 33 -20.58 14.96 2.70
CA VAL A 33 -21.88 14.45 3.17
C VAL A 33 -22.00 12.95 2.93
N MET A 34 -21.54 12.46 1.78
CA MET A 34 -21.52 11.02 1.47
C MET A 34 -20.65 10.24 2.47
N LEU A 35 -19.43 10.71 2.74
CA LEU A 35 -18.51 10.06 3.66
C LEU A 35 -18.99 10.15 5.12
N ASP A 36 -19.58 11.28 5.53
CA ASP A 36 -20.17 11.42 6.86
C ASP A 36 -21.37 10.48 7.04
N SER A 37 -22.20 10.32 6.01
CA SER A 37 -23.33 9.37 6.04
C SER A 37 -22.84 7.93 6.21
N LEU A 38 -21.81 7.52 5.46
CA LEU A 38 -21.18 6.21 5.62
C LEU A 38 -20.61 6.00 7.03
N ARG A 39 -20.04 7.04 7.64
CA ARG A 39 -19.53 6.99 9.01
C ARG A 39 -20.65 6.86 10.05
N ARG A 40 -21.70 7.67 9.95
CA ARG A 40 -22.81 7.72 10.92
C ARG A 40 -23.66 6.46 10.89
N PHE A 41 -23.89 5.91 9.69
CA PHE A 41 -24.69 4.70 9.49
C PHE A 41 -23.79 3.49 9.17
N SER A 42 -22.67 3.38 9.88
CA SER A 42 -21.65 2.33 9.66
C SER A 42 -22.19 0.91 9.85
N ASN A 43 -23.21 0.73 10.70
CA ASN A 43 -23.85 -0.56 10.97
C ASN A 43 -24.94 -0.94 9.95
N ASP A 44 -25.40 -0.03 9.08
CA ASP A 44 -26.42 -0.34 8.07
C ASP A 44 -25.76 -0.88 6.78
N ARG A 45 -25.77 -2.21 6.62
CA ARG A 45 -25.19 -2.88 5.44
C ARG A 45 -25.77 -2.43 4.11
N TYR A 46 -27.04 -2.02 4.04
CA TYR A 46 -27.65 -1.55 2.79
C TYR A 46 -27.15 -0.16 2.45
N LEU A 47 -27.10 0.74 3.43
CA LEU A 47 -26.56 2.07 3.24
C LEU A 47 -25.07 2.05 2.91
N GLN A 48 -24.29 1.18 3.57
CA GLN A 48 -22.88 0.95 3.22
C GLN A 48 -22.72 0.46 1.78
N ALA A 49 -23.52 -0.52 1.35
CA ALA A 49 -23.48 -1.02 -0.03
C ALA A 49 -23.81 0.09 -1.04
N MET A 50 -24.85 0.88 -0.80
CA MET A 50 -25.24 1.97 -1.70
C MET A 50 -24.24 3.12 -1.70
N GLY A 51 -23.67 3.48 -0.55
CA GLY A 51 -22.62 4.50 -0.50
C GLY A 51 -21.33 4.05 -1.21
N CYS A 52 -20.94 2.78 -1.10
CA CYS A 52 -19.87 2.23 -1.94
C CYS A 52 -20.20 2.33 -3.44
N TRP A 53 -21.46 2.10 -3.83
CA TRP A 53 -21.88 2.27 -5.22
C TRP A 53 -21.84 3.71 -5.69
N ALA A 54 -22.29 4.64 -4.85
CA ALA A 54 -22.20 6.08 -5.14
C ALA A 54 -20.73 6.48 -5.37
N MET A 55 -19.80 5.95 -4.57
CA MET A 55 -18.36 6.18 -4.76
C MET A 55 -17.81 5.59 -6.08
N VAL A 56 -18.31 4.43 -6.54
CA VAL A 56 -17.95 3.89 -7.86
C VAL A 56 -18.24 4.91 -8.95
N ASN A 57 -19.45 5.47 -8.96
CA ASN A 57 -19.89 6.44 -9.96
C ASN A 57 -19.18 7.79 -9.81
N ALA A 58 -19.06 8.29 -8.58
CA ALA A 58 -18.38 9.55 -8.30
C ALA A 58 -16.90 9.51 -8.72
N ALA A 59 -16.21 8.37 -8.52
CA ALA A 59 -14.82 8.20 -8.92
C ALA A 59 -14.59 8.18 -10.44
N LEU A 60 -15.64 8.18 -11.27
CA LEU A 60 -15.54 8.36 -12.72
C LEU A 60 -15.31 9.83 -13.12
N TYR A 61 -15.62 10.78 -12.23
CA TYR A 61 -15.41 12.20 -12.43
C TYR A 61 -14.10 12.64 -11.74
N PRO A 62 -13.12 13.23 -12.46
CA PRO A 62 -11.81 13.55 -11.88
C PRO A 62 -11.85 14.45 -10.63
N SER A 63 -12.73 15.45 -10.60
CA SER A 63 -12.92 16.36 -9.46
C SER A 63 -13.39 15.61 -8.21
N LEU A 64 -14.48 14.86 -8.33
CA LEU A 64 -15.03 14.04 -7.25
C LEU A 64 -14.07 12.93 -6.81
N LYS A 65 -13.35 12.30 -7.74
CA LYS A 65 -12.32 11.30 -7.44
C LYS A 65 -11.19 11.88 -6.58
N SER A 66 -10.72 13.09 -6.92
CA SER A 66 -9.73 13.82 -6.13
C SER A 66 -10.27 14.13 -4.74
N GLY A 67 -11.51 14.60 -4.65
CA GLY A 67 -12.21 14.82 -3.37
C GLY A 67 -12.29 13.55 -2.52
N LEU A 68 -12.74 12.43 -3.09
CA LEU A 68 -12.82 11.13 -2.42
C LEU A 68 -11.46 10.67 -1.89
N THR A 69 -10.41 10.78 -2.70
CA THR A 69 -9.06 10.35 -2.29
C THR A 69 -8.53 11.22 -1.16
N ARG A 70 -8.72 12.54 -1.24
CA ARG A 70 -8.26 13.51 -0.23
C ARG A 70 -9.04 13.40 1.09
N LEU A 71 -10.35 13.15 1.03
CA LEU A 71 -11.25 13.15 2.19
C LEU A 71 -11.41 11.78 2.86
N GLY A 72 -10.65 10.75 2.44
CA GLY A 72 -10.65 9.45 3.10
C GLY A 72 -11.67 8.43 2.55
N GLY A 73 -12.06 8.53 1.28
CA GLY A 73 -12.94 7.56 0.62
C GLY A 73 -12.41 6.12 0.64
N VAL A 74 -11.08 5.93 0.52
CA VAL A 74 -10.45 4.60 0.67
C VAL A 74 -10.68 4.04 2.08
N TYR A 75 -10.55 4.87 3.11
CA TYR A 75 -10.84 4.49 4.49
C TYR A 75 -12.33 4.13 4.66
N ALA A 76 -13.24 4.94 4.11
CA ALA A 76 -14.68 4.67 4.20
C ALA A 76 -15.04 3.32 3.54
N VAL A 77 -14.51 3.02 2.35
CA VAL A 77 -14.73 1.73 1.68
C VAL A 77 -14.17 0.56 2.48
N THR A 78 -12.93 0.67 2.95
CA THR A 78 -12.29 -0.41 3.72
C THR A 78 -12.98 -0.65 5.06
N ASN A 79 -13.46 0.42 5.72
CA ASN A 79 -14.26 0.31 6.93
C ASN A 79 -15.60 -0.39 6.68
N ALA A 80 -16.31 -0.03 5.60
CA ALA A 80 -17.55 -0.71 5.19
C ALA A 80 -17.34 -2.21 4.95
N MET A 81 -16.29 -2.58 4.21
CA MET A 81 -15.95 -3.98 3.96
C MET A 81 -15.56 -4.74 5.23
N MET A 82 -14.89 -4.06 6.17
CA MET A 82 -14.48 -4.65 7.45
C MET A 82 -15.65 -4.90 8.39
N LEU A 83 -16.61 -3.96 8.47
CA LEU A 83 -17.79 -4.09 9.34
C LEU A 83 -18.82 -5.10 8.79
N HIS A 84 -18.84 -5.30 7.46
CA HIS A 84 -19.81 -6.17 6.80
C HIS A 84 -19.14 -7.29 5.98
N PRO A 85 -18.31 -8.14 6.59
CA PRO A 85 -17.48 -9.13 5.89
C PRO A 85 -18.31 -10.21 5.16
N ASN A 86 -19.55 -10.44 5.60
CA ASN A 86 -20.46 -11.44 5.05
C ASN A 86 -21.57 -10.85 4.18
N ALA A 87 -21.59 -9.52 3.98
CA ALA A 87 -22.57 -8.89 3.09
C ALA A 87 -22.01 -8.80 1.67
N GLU A 88 -22.41 -9.74 0.82
CA GLU A 88 -21.94 -9.83 -0.58
C GLU A 88 -22.02 -8.50 -1.32
N ALA A 89 -23.15 -7.79 -1.19
CA ALA A 89 -23.36 -6.49 -1.83
C ALA A 89 -22.35 -5.43 -1.37
N VAL A 90 -21.97 -5.41 -0.09
CA VAL A 90 -20.94 -4.49 0.43
C VAL A 90 -19.58 -4.88 -0.12
N GLN A 91 -19.22 -6.16 -0.09
CA GLN A 91 -17.93 -6.63 -0.60
C GLN A 91 -17.76 -6.36 -2.10
N PHE A 92 -18.75 -6.71 -2.91
CA PHE A 92 -18.72 -6.49 -4.35
C PHE A 92 -18.58 -5.00 -4.70
N ARG A 93 -19.40 -4.14 -4.07
CA ARG A 93 -19.41 -2.69 -4.37
C ARG A 93 -18.19 -1.99 -3.77
N GLY A 94 -17.72 -2.44 -2.61
CA GLY A 94 -16.49 -1.97 -1.99
C GLY A 94 -15.26 -2.29 -2.83
N LEU A 95 -15.13 -3.54 -3.29
CA LEU A 95 -14.05 -3.92 -4.23
C LEU A 95 -14.11 -3.09 -5.52
N PHE A 96 -15.31 -2.85 -6.06
CA PHE A 96 -15.44 -2.00 -7.26
C PHE A 96 -15.02 -0.55 -6.99
N ALA A 97 -15.42 0.02 -5.85
CA ALA A 97 -14.96 1.36 -5.46
C ALA A 97 -13.43 1.41 -5.33
N LEU A 98 -12.80 0.38 -4.75
CA LEU A 98 -11.34 0.28 -4.66
C LEU A 98 -10.66 0.17 -6.02
N ILE A 99 -11.24 -0.52 -7.02
CA ILE A 99 -10.68 -0.54 -8.38
C ILE A 99 -10.57 0.89 -8.93
N ASN A 100 -11.58 1.73 -8.69
CA ASN A 100 -11.58 3.11 -9.17
C ASN A 100 -10.68 4.02 -8.33
N LEU A 101 -10.62 3.83 -7.01
CA LEU A 101 -9.90 4.70 -6.08
C LEU A 101 -8.42 4.36 -5.94
N VAL A 102 -8.01 3.09 -6.15
CA VAL A 102 -6.60 2.69 -6.11
C VAL A 102 -5.95 3.04 -7.44
N ILE A 103 -5.39 4.24 -7.51
CA ILE A 103 -4.69 4.74 -8.70
C ILE A 103 -3.20 4.36 -8.62
N PRO A 104 -2.61 3.77 -9.66
CA PRO A 104 -1.17 3.62 -9.76
C PRO A 104 -0.50 4.99 -9.76
N GLU A 105 0.59 5.14 -9.01
CA GLU A 105 1.37 6.37 -9.04
C GLU A 105 2.01 6.50 -10.42
N ARG A 106 1.60 7.52 -11.18
CA ARG A 106 2.32 7.96 -12.38
C ARG A 106 3.22 9.09 -11.92
N ASP A 107 4.52 8.82 -11.89
CA ASP A 107 5.64 9.72 -11.60
C ASP A 107 5.22 11.15 -11.22
N SER A 108 4.98 11.35 -9.94
CA SER A 108 4.63 12.66 -9.39
C SER A 108 5.91 13.40 -9.05
N ASN A 109 6.43 14.21 -9.98
CA ASN A 109 7.36 15.30 -9.66
C ASN A 109 6.72 16.40 -8.76
N ASN A 110 5.55 16.11 -8.17
CA ASN A 110 4.81 16.98 -7.26
C ASN A 110 4.62 16.22 -5.94
N GLU A 111 5.59 16.37 -5.05
CA GLU A 111 5.67 15.79 -3.70
C GLU A 111 4.49 16.16 -2.78
N ARG A 112 3.53 16.97 -3.24
CA ARG A 112 2.38 17.43 -2.46
C ARG A 112 1.11 16.59 -2.62
N SER A 113 1.08 15.65 -3.56
CA SER A 113 -0.02 14.68 -3.64
C SER A 113 0.39 13.41 -2.89
N GLY A 114 0.56 13.51 -1.57
CA GLY A 114 0.76 12.35 -0.69
C GLY A 114 -0.44 11.42 -0.86
N SER A 115 -0.30 10.41 -1.70
CA SER A 115 -1.36 9.46 -2.02
C SER A 115 -1.74 8.74 -0.72
N SER A 116 -2.92 9.06 -0.18
CA SER A 116 -3.50 8.49 1.05
C SER A 116 -3.48 6.95 1.05
N ILE A 117 -3.34 6.34 -0.13
CA ILE A 117 -3.28 4.90 -0.33
C ILE A 117 -2.05 4.27 0.34
N HIS A 118 -0.87 4.92 0.38
CA HIS A 118 0.37 4.30 0.91
C HIS A 118 0.19 3.74 2.32
N SER A 119 -0.45 4.50 3.20
CA SER A 119 -0.72 4.06 4.58
C SER A 119 -1.80 2.98 4.68
N HIS A 120 -2.59 2.78 3.62
CA HIS A 120 -3.71 1.84 3.59
C HIS A 120 -3.44 0.57 2.76
N VAL A 121 -2.33 0.47 2.02
CA VAL A 121 -2.08 -0.65 1.08
C VAL A 121 -2.21 -2.01 1.74
N TYR A 122 -1.61 -2.21 2.91
CA TYR A 122 -1.70 -3.47 3.64
C TYR A 122 -3.15 -3.81 3.99
N GLN A 123 -3.92 -2.82 4.47
CA GLN A 123 -5.34 -3.00 4.81
C GLN A 123 -6.18 -3.31 3.58
N ILE A 124 -5.97 -2.61 2.47
CA ILE A 124 -6.67 -2.85 1.19
C ILE A 124 -6.38 -4.27 0.70
N ALA A 125 -5.11 -4.67 0.66
CA ALA A 125 -4.71 -6.00 0.23
C ALA A 125 -5.33 -7.08 1.13
N ARG A 126 -5.19 -6.94 2.46
CA ARG A 126 -5.73 -7.89 3.44
C ARG A 126 -7.25 -8.03 3.33
N LEU A 127 -8.00 -6.93 3.25
CA LEU A 127 -9.45 -6.98 3.12
C LEU A 127 -9.89 -7.53 1.77
N THR A 128 -9.14 -7.26 0.70
CA THR A 128 -9.40 -7.86 -0.61
C THR A 128 -9.27 -9.37 -0.55
N ILE A 129 -8.19 -9.89 0.05
CA ILE A 129 -8.00 -11.33 0.25
C ILE A 129 -9.09 -11.92 1.16
N LEU A 130 -9.47 -11.24 2.23
CA LEU A 130 -10.54 -11.70 3.12
C LEU A 130 -11.89 -11.78 2.40
N ALA A 131 -12.26 -10.77 1.61
CA ALA A 131 -13.48 -10.77 0.81
C ALA A 131 -13.49 -11.94 -0.19
N MET A 132 -12.36 -12.17 -0.88
CA MET A 132 -12.22 -13.29 -1.81
C MET A 132 -12.28 -14.65 -1.09
N LYS A 133 -11.78 -14.76 0.15
CA LYS A 133 -11.90 -15.97 0.97
C LYS A 133 -13.35 -16.22 1.39
N ASN A 134 -14.06 -15.21 1.87
CA ASN A 134 -15.45 -15.33 2.30
C ASN A 134 -16.39 -15.68 1.14
N PHE A 135 -16.06 -15.23 -0.08
CA PHE A 135 -16.85 -15.45 -1.30
C PHE A 135 -16.07 -16.23 -2.36
N HIS A 136 -15.39 -17.31 -1.95
CA HIS A 136 -14.41 -18.03 -2.78
C HIS A 136 -14.98 -18.79 -3.99
N THR A 137 -16.31 -18.87 -4.12
CA THR A 137 -17.01 -19.42 -5.31
C THR A 137 -17.67 -18.34 -6.17
N ASN A 138 -17.75 -17.10 -5.67
CA ASN A 138 -18.37 -15.99 -6.39
C ASN A 138 -17.38 -15.37 -7.37
N LYS A 139 -17.50 -15.79 -8.63
CA LYS A 139 -16.60 -15.36 -9.71
C LYS A 139 -16.53 -13.84 -9.88
N SER A 140 -17.62 -13.13 -9.62
CA SER A 140 -17.66 -11.67 -9.73
C SER A 140 -16.84 -10.98 -8.65
N ILE A 141 -16.88 -11.48 -7.40
CA ILE A 141 -16.01 -10.98 -6.32
C ILE A 141 -14.55 -11.35 -6.59
N LEU A 142 -14.27 -12.57 -7.03
CA LEU A 142 -12.90 -12.99 -7.37
C LEU A 142 -12.31 -12.12 -8.50
N ASN A 143 -13.09 -11.86 -9.55
CA ASN A 143 -12.67 -10.99 -10.66
C ASN A 143 -12.31 -9.58 -10.17
N ARG A 144 -13.18 -8.96 -9.36
CA ARG A 144 -12.94 -7.63 -8.80
C ARG A 144 -11.76 -7.61 -7.83
N GLY A 145 -11.63 -8.62 -6.99
CA GLY A 145 -10.49 -8.77 -6.09
C GLY A 145 -9.17 -8.85 -6.85
N CYS A 146 -9.10 -9.65 -7.91
CA CYS A 146 -7.94 -9.71 -8.80
C CYS A 146 -7.62 -8.34 -9.43
N LEU A 147 -8.62 -7.54 -9.79
CA LEU A 147 -8.41 -6.18 -10.32
C LEU A 147 -7.84 -5.22 -9.27
N VAL A 148 -8.33 -5.25 -8.03
CA VAL A 148 -7.76 -4.43 -6.94
C VAL A 148 -6.29 -4.79 -6.70
N LEU A 149 -5.98 -6.09 -6.57
CA LEU A 149 -4.61 -6.56 -6.39
C LEU A 149 -3.72 -6.24 -7.59
N ARG A 150 -4.29 -6.27 -8.81
CA ARG A 150 -3.59 -5.88 -10.02
C ARG A 150 -3.23 -4.40 -10.00
N ASN A 151 -4.15 -3.51 -9.64
CA ASN A 151 -3.88 -2.09 -9.50
C ASN A 151 -2.78 -1.82 -8.47
N LEU A 152 -2.83 -2.49 -7.30
CA LEU A 152 -1.76 -2.40 -6.31
C LEU A 152 -0.41 -2.88 -6.85
N SER A 153 -0.38 -3.95 -7.65
CA SER A 153 0.86 -4.49 -8.23
C SER A 153 1.55 -3.57 -9.25
N LEU A 154 0.86 -2.53 -9.73
CA LEU A 154 1.45 -1.57 -10.66
C LEU A 154 2.45 -0.63 -9.98
N THR A 155 2.39 -0.49 -8.65
CA THR A 155 3.39 0.25 -7.88
C THR A 155 4.42 -0.72 -7.30
N PRO A 156 5.72 -0.63 -7.65
CA PRO A 156 6.74 -1.59 -7.23
C PRO A 156 6.88 -1.75 -5.71
N SER A 157 6.72 -0.67 -4.94
CA SER A 157 6.79 -0.71 -3.47
C SER A 157 5.66 -1.55 -2.85
N PHE A 158 4.49 -1.62 -3.50
CA PHE A 158 3.33 -2.36 -3.00
C PHE A 158 3.42 -3.85 -3.29
N VAL A 159 4.19 -4.27 -4.30
CA VAL A 159 4.38 -5.69 -4.63
C VAL A 159 4.94 -6.48 -3.44
N LYS A 160 5.86 -5.89 -2.67
CA LYS A 160 6.39 -6.51 -1.44
C LYS A 160 5.31 -6.69 -0.38
N ILE A 161 4.43 -5.70 -0.23
CA ILE A 161 3.29 -5.77 0.71
C ILE A 161 2.33 -6.88 0.28
N LEU A 162 2.04 -7.01 -1.02
CA LEU A 162 1.23 -8.10 -1.55
C LEU A 162 1.84 -9.48 -1.26
N GLY A 163 3.16 -9.63 -1.41
CA GLY A 163 3.88 -10.87 -1.10
C GLY A 163 3.84 -11.24 0.39
N ARG A 164 3.86 -10.24 1.28
CA ARG A 164 3.74 -10.42 2.74
C ARG A 164 2.29 -10.55 3.23
N THR A 165 1.30 -10.30 2.37
CA THR A 165 -0.12 -10.38 2.74
C THR A 165 -0.55 -11.85 2.87
N PRO A 166 -1.01 -12.31 4.05
CA PRO A 166 -1.31 -13.73 4.28
C PRO A 166 -2.37 -14.29 3.32
N GLY A 167 -2.05 -15.40 2.65
CA GLY A 167 -2.93 -16.08 1.71
C GLY A 167 -3.14 -15.36 0.38
N CYS A 168 -2.35 -14.33 0.06
CA CYS A 168 -2.43 -13.62 -1.21
C CYS A 168 -2.12 -14.56 -2.39
N VAL A 169 -0.98 -15.25 -2.37
CA VAL A 169 -0.58 -16.18 -3.44
C VAL A 169 -1.56 -17.35 -3.55
N ASP A 170 -1.96 -17.95 -2.42
CA ASP A 170 -2.92 -19.07 -2.41
C ASP A 170 -4.26 -18.66 -3.01
N MET A 171 -4.75 -17.46 -2.70
CA MET A 171 -6.00 -16.96 -3.25
C MET A 171 -5.89 -16.68 -4.75
N LEU A 172 -4.75 -16.20 -5.24
CA LEU A 172 -4.52 -16.01 -6.68
C LEU A 172 -4.47 -17.36 -7.42
N LEU A 173 -3.87 -18.40 -6.83
CA LEU A 173 -3.91 -19.76 -7.36
C LEU A 173 -5.33 -20.32 -7.38
N HIS A 174 -6.08 -20.16 -6.29
CA HIS A 174 -7.49 -20.54 -6.19
C HIS A 174 -8.35 -19.85 -7.25
N CYS A 175 -8.18 -18.54 -7.46
CA CYS A 175 -8.88 -17.81 -8.51
C CYS A 175 -8.64 -18.39 -9.90
N ARG A 176 -7.40 -18.83 -10.18
CA ARG A 176 -7.08 -19.46 -11.47
C ARG A 176 -7.78 -20.80 -11.65
N GLN A 177 -8.00 -21.55 -10.57
CA GLN A 177 -8.70 -22.83 -10.60
C GLN A 177 -10.22 -22.64 -10.77
N ILE A 178 -10.83 -21.70 -10.02
CA ILE A 178 -12.29 -21.45 -10.07
C ILE A 178 -12.72 -20.70 -11.34
N CYS A 179 -11.85 -19.86 -11.90
CA CYS A 179 -12.13 -19.03 -13.07
C CYS A 179 -11.22 -19.38 -14.27
N PRO A 180 -11.25 -20.62 -14.80
CA PRO A 180 -10.31 -21.07 -15.83
C PRO A 180 -10.48 -20.34 -17.18
N ARG A 181 -11.71 -19.88 -17.48
CA ARG A 181 -12.06 -19.18 -18.72
C ARG A 181 -12.04 -17.65 -18.61
N ASP A 182 -11.86 -17.11 -17.40
CA ASP A 182 -11.81 -15.66 -17.21
C ASP A 182 -10.38 -15.16 -17.52
N ALA A 183 -10.18 -14.69 -18.74
CA ALA A 183 -8.87 -14.21 -19.20
C ALA A 183 -8.29 -13.10 -18.30
N LEU A 184 -9.15 -12.26 -17.72
CA LEU A 184 -8.72 -11.16 -16.84
C LEU A 184 -8.18 -11.71 -15.52
N VAL A 185 -8.90 -12.63 -14.88
CA VAL A 185 -8.46 -13.29 -13.65
C VAL A 185 -7.17 -14.06 -13.90
N GLN A 186 -7.12 -14.83 -14.98
CA GLN A 186 -5.94 -15.62 -15.36
C GLN A 186 -4.71 -14.73 -15.53
N ARG A 187 -4.83 -13.64 -16.30
CA ARG A 187 -3.73 -12.70 -16.57
C ARG A 187 -3.31 -11.99 -15.29
N SER A 188 -4.25 -11.40 -14.57
CA SER A 188 -3.97 -10.65 -13.34
C SER A 188 -3.25 -11.53 -12.32
N ALA A 189 -3.79 -12.71 -12.01
CA ALA A 189 -3.19 -13.62 -11.05
C ALA A 189 -1.78 -14.05 -11.46
N ARG A 190 -1.58 -14.46 -12.72
CA ARG A 190 -0.25 -14.83 -13.22
C ARG A 190 0.75 -13.68 -13.08
N THR A 191 0.38 -12.48 -13.51
CA THR A 191 1.31 -11.35 -13.48
C THR A 191 1.66 -10.95 -12.05
N ILE A 192 0.69 -10.89 -11.15
CA ILE A 192 0.94 -10.53 -9.74
C ILE A 192 1.87 -11.56 -9.08
N MET A 193 1.64 -12.86 -9.28
CA MET A 193 2.50 -13.92 -8.72
C MET A 193 3.94 -13.83 -9.23
N VAL A 194 4.15 -13.59 -10.53
CA VAL A 194 5.50 -13.40 -11.10
C VAL A 194 6.17 -12.14 -10.53
N MET A 195 5.43 -11.05 -10.33
CA MET A 195 5.96 -9.83 -9.73
C MET A 195 6.38 -10.05 -8.27
N ILE A 196 5.56 -10.75 -7.47
CA ILE A 196 5.88 -11.11 -6.09
C ILE A 196 7.15 -11.99 -6.06
N GLN A 197 7.21 -13.03 -6.89
CA GLN A 197 8.36 -13.95 -6.96
C GLN A 197 9.67 -13.22 -7.27
N ARG A 198 9.65 -12.34 -8.27
CA ARG A 198 10.83 -11.53 -8.63
C ARG A 198 11.24 -10.57 -7.51
N ALA A 199 10.27 -9.99 -6.82
CA ALA A 199 10.54 -9.09 -5.70
C ALA A 199 11.20 -9.84 -4.52
N THR A 200 10.75 -11.07 -4.23
CA THR A 200 11.33 -11.91 -3.18
C THR A 200 12.74 -12.41 -3.53
N GLU A 201 12.99 -12.79 -4.78
CA GLU A 201 14.32 -13.20 -5.26
C GLU A 201 15.33 -12.05 -5.16
N LYS A 202 14.92 -10.84 -5.56
CA LYS A 202 15.76 -9.64 -5.47
C LYS A 202 16.13 -9.32 -4.01
N GLU A 203 15.19 -9.48 -3.08
CA GLU A 203 15.41 -9.27 -1.64
C GLU A 203 16.42 -10.28 -1.08
N GLN A 204 16.25 -11.57 -1.40
CA GLN A 204 17.20 -12.62 -1.00
C GLN A 204 18.62 -12.36 -1.53
N LEU A 205 18.75 -11.98 -2.80
CA LEU A 205 20.04 -11.66 -3.41
C LEU A 205 20.72 -10.45 -2.74
N THR A 206 19.94 -9.41 -2.39
CA THR A 206 20.48 -8.26 -1.65
C THR A 206 20.94 -8.62 -0.25
N THR A 207 20.18 -9.46 0.48
CA THR A 207 20.58 -9.93 1.81
C THR A 207 21.85 -10.77 1.76
N MET A 208 21.98 -11.66 0.77
CA MET A 208 23.19 -12.46 0.57
C MET A 208 24.43 -11.60 0.29
N LYS A 209 24.30 -10.56 -0.55
CA LYS A 209 25.40 -9.62 -0.85
C LYS A 209 25.81 -8.80 0.37
N ASN A 210 24.85 -8.31 1.15
CA ASN A 210 25.13 -7.53 2.36
C ASN A 210 25.83 -8.40 3.42
N ASN A 211 25.37 -9.63 3.63
CA ASN A 211 26.02 -10.57 4.55
C ASN A 211 27.44 -10.97 4.10
N ALA A 212 27.70 -11.02 2.79
CA ALA A 212 29.05 -11.26 2.26
C ALA A 212 29.97 -10.05 2.48
N HIS A 213 29.45 -8.83 2.35
CA HIS A 213 30.20 -7.61 2.63
C HIS A 213 30.57 -7.47 4.11
N ASP A 214 29.63 -7.79 5.01
CA ASP A 214 29.89 -7.81 6.46
C ASP A 214 30.93 -8.88 6.84
N ARG A 215 30.93 -10.04 6.19
CA ARG A 215 32.00 -11.05 6.42
C ARG A 215 33.39 -10.57 6.01
N HIS A 216 33.50 -9.66 5.03
CA HIS A 216 34.78 -9.10 4.62
C HIS A 216 35.22 -7.89 5.47
N SER A 217 34.28 -7.15 6.09
CA SER A 217 34.59 -6.03 6.98
C SER A 217 35.04 -6.46 8.39
N PHE A 218 34.70 -7.67 8.83
CA PHE A 218 35.17 -8.23 10.12
C PHE A 218 36.63 -8.74 10.10
N THR A 219 37.35 -8.68 8.97
CA THR A 219 38.73 -9.20 8.84
C THR A 219 39.85 -8.18 9.09
N LEU A 220 39.55 -6.99 9.64
CA LEU A 220 40.55 -5.95 9.95
C LEU A 220 40.51 -5.54 11.43
N THR A 221 40.79 -6.48 12.32
CA THR A 221 41.40 -6.15 13.62
C THR A 221 42.75 -6.86 13.68
N GLN A 222 43.79 -6.14 13.29
CA GLN A 222 45.18 -6.56 13.49
C GLN A 222 45.44 -6.64 15.01
N PRO A 223 46.20 -7.64 15.50
CA PRO A 223 46.56 -7.71 16.92
C PRO A 223 47.43 -6.49 17.30
N PHE A 224 47.18 -5.90 18.47
CA PHE A 224 48.02 -4.86 19.04
C PHE A 224 49.49 -5.32 19.12
N PRO A 225 50.48 -4.48 18.78
CA PRO A 225 51.88 -4.84 18.91
C PRO A 225 52.27 -4.86 20.40
N VAL A 226 52.84 -5.98 20.84
CA VAL A 226 53.49 -6.13 22.14
C VAL A 226 54.81 -5.34 22.13
N PRO A 227 55.15 -4.55 23.16
CA PRO A 227 56.41 -3.80 23.17
C PRO A 227 57.60 -4.74 23.39
N SER A 228 58.59 -4.64 22.51
CA SER A 228 59.85 -5.40 22.55
C SER A 228 60.72 -4.98 23.73
N ARG A 229 61.18 -5.96 24.52
CA ARG A 229 62.20 -5.80 25.57
C ARG A 229 63.57 -5.55 24.93
N GLU A 230 64.16 -4.38 25.21
CA GLU A 230 65.60 -4.15 25.07
C GLU A 230 66.36 -4.89 26.17
N ALA A 231 67.50 -5.49 25.80
CA ALA A 231 68.43 -6.14 26.71
C ALA A 231 69.77 -5.40 26.66
N VAL A 232 70.16 -4.71 27.74
CA VAL A 232 71.57 -4.45 28.10
C VAL A 232 71.71 -4.30 29.63
N ASP A 233 72.22 -5.37 30.25
CA ASP A 233 73.37 -5.43 31.17
C ASP A 233 73.64 -4.34 32.25
N ARG A 234 73.51 -4.73 33.53
CA ARG A 234 74.57 -4.79 34.59
C ARG A 234 74.09 -4.45 36.02
N SER A 235 74.27 -5.45 36.89
CA SER A 235 74.72 -5.39 38.30
C SER A 235 73.99 -4.50 39.32
N THR A 236 73.30 -5.11 40.29
CA THR A 236 73.67 -5.19 41.74
C THR A 236 72.43 -5.41 42.64
N SER A 237 72.61 -6.24 43.68
CA SER A 237 71.88 -6.38 44.97
C SER A 237 70.48 -5.73 45.11
N THR A 238 69.44 -6.36 45.65
CA THR A 238 69.35 -6.98 46.99
C THR A 238 67.95 -7.62 47.14
N THR A 239 67.85 -8.75 47.83
CA THR A 239 66.63 -9.37 48.42
C THR A 239 66.00 -8.50 49.55
N PRO A 240 64.85 -8.84 50.22
CA PRO A 240 63.82 -9.86 49.97
C PRO A 240 62.34 -9.43 50.26
N THR A 241 61.42 -10.41 50.13
CA THR A 241 60.29 -10.78 51.05
C THR A 241 58.88 -10.13 51.01
N LEU A 242 57.89 -11.06 51.05
CA LEU A 242 56.57 -11.03 51.76
C LEU A 242 55.50 -10.05 51.23
N SER A 243 54.18 -10.30 51.25
CA SER A 243 53.30 -11.37 51.73
C SER A 243 51.88 -11.13 51.20
N LEU A 244 51.07 -12.20 51.20
CA LEU A 244 49.61 -12.29 51.40
C LEU A 244 48.73 -11.01 51.41
N GLY A 245 47.55 -11.15 50.80
CA GLY A 245 46.40 -10.31 51.09
C GLY A 245 45.13 -10.75 50.37
N GLU A 246 44.38 -11.64 51.01
CA GLU A 246 42.98 -11.97 50.72
C GLU A 246 42.07 -10.72 50.78
N SER A 247 40.87 -10.81 50.16
CA SER A 247 39.55 -10.32 50.62
C SER A 247 38.66 -10.08 49.38
N GLN A 248 37.68 -10.93 49.10
CA GLN A 248 36.28 -10.81 49.57
C GLN A 248 35.68 -9.40 49.45
N GLN A 249 34.54 -9.28 48.75
CA GLN A 249 33.20 -9.18 49.38
C GLN A 249 32.21 -8.40 48.50
N LYS A 250 31.08 -9.06 48.18
CA LYS A 250 29.68 -8.56 48.04
C LYS A 250 29.45 -7.15 47.47
N ARG A 251 28.60 -7.06 46.43
CA ARG A 251 27.12 -7.08 46.53
C ARG A 251 26.50 -7.31 45.16
#